data_AF-Q0N4A0-F1
#
_entry.id   AF-Q0N4A0-F1
#
_cell.length_a   1.000
_cell.length_b   1.000
_cell.length_c   1.000
_cell.angle_alpha   90.00
_cell.angle_beta   90.00
_cell.angle_gamma   90.00
#
_symmetry.space_group_name_H-M   'P 1'
#
loop_
_entity.id
_entity.type
_entity.pdbx_description
1 polymer ?
#
loop_
_entity_poly.entity_id
_entity_poly.type
_entity_poly.pdbx_seq_one_letter_code
_entity_poly.pdbx_strand_id
1 'polypeptide(L)' 'KRGIFPKAATNIMKAWLFQHLTHPYPSEEQKRSLAQETGLTILQVNNWFINARRRIVQPM' A
#
# COMPACT_ATOMS: atom_id res chain seq x y z
N LYS A 1 -1.60 -13.37 13.29
CA LYS A 1 -0.49 -12.51 13.78
C LYS A 1 -0.52 -11.18 13.03
N ARG A 2 -0.75 -10.04 13.70
CA ARG A 2 -0.54 -8.71 13.10
C ARG A 2 0.98 -8.51 12.95
N GLY A 3 1.52 -8.87 11.78
CA GLY A 3 2.93 -8.69 11.48
C GLY A 3 3.18 -7.26 11.01
N ILE A 4 4.19 -6.61 11.58
CA ILE A 4 4.75 -5.37 11.02
C ILE A 4 5.36 -5.76 9.66
N PHE A 5 4.97 -5.08 8.58
CA PHE A 5 5.57 -5.32 7.27
C PHE A 5 7.04 -4.89 7.28
N PRO A 6 7.91 -5.56 6.48
CA PRO A 6 9.29 -5.11 6.30
C PRO A 6 9.35 -3.62 5.94
N LYS A 7 10.37 -2.91 6.44
CA LYS A 7 10.55 -1.48 6.14
C LYS A 7 10.64 -1.22 4.63
N ALA A 8 11.34 -2.10 3.89
CA ALA A 8 11.44 -2.04 2.44
C ALA A 8 10.05 -2.11 1.76
N ALA A 9 9.24 -3.11 2.10
CA ALA A 9 7.88 -3.26 1.59
C ALA A 9 7.02 -2.02 1.89
N THR A 10 7.11 -1.52 3.12
CA THR A 10 6.36 -0.32 3.54
C THR A 10 6.81 0.93 2.79
N ASN A 11 8.12 1.08 2.52
CA ASN A 11 8.65 2.22 1.78
C ASN A 11 8.17 2.23 0.32
N ILE A 12 8.13 1.07 -0.34
CA ILE A 12 7.60 0.93 -1.72
C ILE A 12 6.13 1.36 -1.76
N MET A 13 5.28 0.80 -0.88
CA MET A 13 3.86 1.14 -0.86
C MET A 13 3.60 2.62 -0.49
N LYS A 14 4.42 3.20 0.40
CA LYS A 14 4.36 4.64 0.72
C LYS A 14 4.76 5.50 -0.48
N ALA A 15 5.83 5.16 -1.17
CA ALA A 15 6.29 5.90 -2.35
C ALA A 15 5.18 5.95 -3.41
N TRP A 16 4.55 4.80 -3.70
CA TRP A 16 3.40 4.74 -4.60
C TRP A 16 2.26 5.64 -4.11
N LEU A 17 1.90 5.57 -2.82
CA LEU A 17 0.81 6.37 -2.25
C LEU A 17 1.07 7.88 -2.36
N PHE A 18 2.30 8.33 -2.08
CA PHE A 18 2.67 9.74 -2.18
C PHE A 18 2.66 10.26 -3.63
N GLN A 19 2.97 9.40 -4.60
CA GLN A 19 2.84 9.74 -6.02
C GLN A 19 1.37 9.82 -6.48
N HIS A 20 0.45 9.16 -5.78
CA HIS A 20 -0.97 9.05 -6.16
C HIS A 20 -1.91 9.67 -5.10
N LEU A 21 -1.50 10.74 -4.40
CA LEU A 21 -2.32 11.35 -3.34
C LEU A 21 -3.68 11.88 -3.84
N THR A 22 -3.76 12.31 -5.10
CA THR A 22 -5.00 12.79 -5.72
C THR A 22 -6.00 11.66 -5.99
N HIS A 23 -5.51 10.46 -6.32
CA HIS A 23 -6.32 9.27 -6.56
C HIS A 23 -5.63 8.00 -6.04
N PRO A 24 -5.67 7.75 -4.71
CA PRO A 24 -4.83 6.73 -4.06
C PRO A 24 -5.41 5.30 -4.19
N TYR A 25 -6.03 4.98 -5.32
CA TYR A 25 -6.66 3.69 -5.57
C TYR A 25 -5.86 2.92 -6.61
N PRO A 26 -4.95 2.02 -6.21
CA PRO A 26 -4.20 1.23 -7.18
C PRO A 26 -5.14 0.29 -7.94
N SER A 27 -4.93 0.17 -9.24
CA SER A 27 -5.60 -0.82 -10.08
C SER A 27 -5.20 -2.25 -9.70
N GLU A 28 -5.93 -3.26 -10.20
CA GLU A 28 -5.57 -4.67 -9.96
C GLU A 28 -4.18 -5.04 -10.48
N GLU A 29 -3.75 -4.44 -11.58
CA GLU A 29 -2.40 -4.61 -12.12
C GLU A 29 -1.35 -3.99 -11.20
N GLN A 30 -1.57 -2.74 -10.75
CA GLN A 30 -0.66 -2.07 -9.83
C GLN A 30 -0.55 -2.80 -8.49
N LYS A 31 -1.66 -3.36 -7.98
CA LYS A 31 -1.64 -4.21 -6.77
C LYS A 31 -0.80 -5.47 -6.97
N ARG A 32 -0.84 -6.09 -8.14
CA ARG A 32 -0.01 -7.27 -8.48
C ARG A 32 1.47 -6.91 -8.53
N SER A 33 1.82 -5.80 -9.19
CA SER A 33 3.21 -5.31 -9.22
C SER A 33 3.72 -5.00 -7.81
N LEU A 34 2.94 -4.28 -7.01
CA LEU A 34 3.28 -3.97 -5.62
C LEU A 34 3.42 -5.23 -4.77
N ALA A 35 2.55 -6.22 -4.95
CA ALA A 35 2.65 -7.51 -4.26
C ALA A 35 3.95 -8.24 -4.62
N GLN A 36 4.33 -8.25 -5.90
CA GLN A 36 5.57 -8.86 -6.38
C GLN A 36 6.81 -8.14 -5.84
N GLU A 37 6.84 -6.81 -5.92
CA GLU A 37 7.98 -5.99 -5.46
C GLU A 37 8.17 -6.04 -3.94
N THR A 38 7.07 -6.08 -3.19
CA THR A 38 7.11 -6.09 -1.72
C THR A 38 7.24 -7.49 -1.11
N GLY A 39 7.06 -8.54 -1.93
CA GLY A 39 6.94 -9.92 -1.47
C GLY A 39 5.69 -10.18 -0.60
N LEU A 40 4.70 -9.29 -0.66
CA LEU A 40 3.45 -9.41 0.08
C LEU A 40 2.37 -10.05 -0.79
N THR A 41 1.37 -10.63 -0.14
CA THR A 41 0.16 -11.08 -0.84
C THR A 41 -0.69 -9.87 -1.27
N ILE A 42 -1.47 -10.02 -2.35
CA ILE A 42 -2.41 -8.98 -2.82
C ILE A 42 -3.36 -8.55 -1.70
N LEU A 43 -3.80 -9.48 -0.83
CA LEU A 43 -4.64 -9.16 0.33
C LEU A 43 -3.93 -8.25 1.34
N GLN A 44 -2.64 -8.48 1.60
CA GLN A 44 -1.85 -7.62 2.49
C GLN A 44 -1.66 -6.23 1.90
N VAL A 45 -1.39 -6.13 0.60
CA VAL A 45 -1.31 -4.86 -0.14
C VAL A 45 -2.64 -4.11 -0.05
N ASN A 46 -3.76 -4.77 -0.34
CA ASN A 46 -5.11 -4.18 -0.23
C ASN A 46 -5.39 -3.63 1.17
N ASN A 47 -5.14 -4.43 2.21
CA ASN A 47 -5.35 -4.03 3.59
C ASN A 47 -4.44 -2.87 4.00
N TRP A 48 -3.21 -2.82 3.48
CA TRP A 48 -2.31 -1.72 3.72
C TRP A 48 -2.83 -0.42 3.11
N PHE A 49 -3.24 -0.42 1.83
CA PHE A 49 -3.75 0.77 1.15
C PHE A 49 -5.05 1.32 1.76
N ILE A 50 -5.97 0.44 2.20
CA ILE A 50 -7.18 0.85 2.91
C ILE A 50 -6.83 1.63 4.18
N ASN A 51 -5.91 1.09 5.00
CA ASN A 51 -5.51 1.73 6.25
C ASN A 51 -4.64 2.97 6.04
N ALA A 52 -3.72 2.94 5.07
CA ALA A 52 -2.82 4.05 4.77
C ALA A 52 -3.59 5.27 4.25
N ARG A 53 -4.57 5.08 3.35
CA ARG A 53 -5.45 6.15 2.88
C ARG A 53 -6.20 6.86 4.01
N ARG A 54 -6.80 6.08 4.93
CA ARG A 54 -7.50 6.62 6.11
C ARG A 54 -6.59 7.37 7.09
N ARG A 55 -5.28 7.13 7.06
CA ARG A 55 -4.33 7.79 7.97
C ARG A 55 -3.66 9.01 7.35
N ILE A 56 -3.45 9.01 6.03
CA ILE A 56 -2.60 9.98 5.33
C ILE A 56 -3.43 10.93 4.47
N VAL A 57 -4.43 10.42 3.74
CA VAL A 57 -5.18 11.20 2.74
C VAL A 57 -6.44 11.84 3.33
N GLN A 58 -7.00 11.20 4.36
CA GLN A 58 -8.16 11.72 5.10
C GLN A 58 -7.83 11.61 6.59
N PRO A 59 -7.00 12.50 7.15
CA PRO A 59 -6.88 12.58 8.60
C PRO A 59 -8.28 12.87 9.15
N MET A 60 -8.81 11.94 9.95
CA MET A 60 -9.99 12.20 10.77
C MET A 60 -9.68 13.30 11.78
#